data_AF-A0A2V8S4F4-F1
#
_entry.id   AF-A0A2V8S4F4-F1
#
_cell.length_a   1.000
_cell.length_b   1.000
_cell.length_c   1.000
_cell.angle_alpha   90.00
_cell.angle_beta   90.00
_cell.angle_gamma   90.00
#
_symmetry.space_group_name_H-M   'P 1'
#
loop_
_entity.id
_entity.type
_entity.pdbx_description
1 polymer ?
#
loop_
_entity_poly.entity_id
_entity_poly.type
_entity_poly.pdbx_seq_one_letter_code
_entity_poly.pdbx_strand_id
1 'polypeptide(L)'
;MAVVEHLKEIVNGLSAPHWFFLLTVALFFAVVLPGEIGPPWLRRVTRPLAAVYRPRVAAIVFGALGFLFVLSCLDRNFILIVGKPDNVPIAAMIFLVGFFVWLALYQARENDARTAAGRPLLEKQESGDPKVMVWPDLVYTEFLCMILWTIFLIAWSILLKAPIEEPANPAKTPNPSKAPWYFLGLQE
;
A
#
# COMPACT_ATOMS: atom_id res chain seq x y z
N MET A 1 -28.28 -3.17 21.77
CA MET A 1 -28.19 -4.35 20.89
C MET A 1 -28.72 -4.05 19.49
N ALA A 2 -29.93 -3.52 19.31
CA ALA A 2 -30.49 -3.20 17.98
C ALA A 2 -29.61 -2.30 17.08
N VAL A 3 -28.95 -1.27 17.62
CA VAL A 3 -28.06 -0.40 16.83
C VAL A 3 -26.83 -1.15 16.30
N VAL A 4 -26.29 -2.07 17.09
CA VAL A 4 -25.12 -2.88 16.71
C VAL A 4 -25.52 -3.91 15.65
N GLU A 5 -26.70 -4.54 15.80
CA GLU A 5 -27.28 -5.44 14.79
C GLU A 5 -27.44 -4.71 13.46
N HIS A 6 -28.04 -3.52 13.48
CA HIS A 6 -28.28 -2.73 12.28
C HIS A 6 -26.99 -2.29 11.58
N LEU A 7 -25.97 -1.86 12.35
CA LEU A 7 -24.65 -1.56 11.80
C LEU A 7 -24.00 -2.79 11.16
N LYS A 8 -24.12 -3.96 11.79
CA LYS A 8 -23.61 -5.22 11.21
C LYS A 8 -24.30 -5.56 9.89
N GLU A 9 -25.63 -5.41 9.81
CA GLU A 9 -26.39 -5.67 8.58
C GLU A 9 -25.95 -4.74 7.44
N ILE A 10 -25.74 -3.45 7.73
CA ILE A 10 -25.22 -2.49 6.75
C ILE A 10 -23.84 -2.91 6.26
N VAL A 11 -22.92 -3.22 7.18
CA VAL A 11 -21.55 -3.65 6.83
C VAL A 11 -21.58 -4.94 6.00
N ASN A 12 -22.40 -5.91 6.38
CA ASN A 12 -22.55 -7.17 5.65
C ASN A 12 -23.13 -6.94 4.24
N GLY A 13 -24.11 -6.06 4.11
CA GLY A 13 -24.69 -5.68 2.82
C GLY A 13 -23.68 -5.00 1.89
N LEU A 14 -22.91 -4.04 2.41
CA LEU A 14 -21.84 -3.37 1.65
C LEU A 14 -20.68 -4.31 1.30
N SER A 15 -20.40 -5.29 2.15
CA SER A 15 -19.37 -6.29 1.95
C SER A 15 -19.83 -7.45 1.06
N ALA A 16 -21.11 -7.48 0.65
CA ALA A 16 -21.60 -8.49 -0.28
C ALA A 16 -20.84 -8.37 -1.62
N PRO A 17 -20.35 -9.47 -2.22
CA PRO A 17 -19.37 -9.41 -3.31
C PRO A 17 -19.78 -8.54 -4.51
N HIS A 18 -21.06 -8.58 -4.88
CA HIS A 18 -21.59 -7.80 -6.01
C HIS A 18 -21.63 -6.30 -5.73
N TRP A 19 -22.00 -5.89 -4.50
CA TRP A 19 -21.97 -4.48 -4.10
C TRP A 19 -20.54 -4.00 -3.89
N PHE A 20 -19.74 -4.79 -3.18
CA PHE A 20 -18.34 -4.46 -2.90
C PHE A 20 -17.53 -4.25 -4.18
N PHE A 21 -17.68 -5.13 -5.17
CA PHE A 21 -16.99 -5.00 -6.45
C PHE A 21 -17.41 -3.71 -7.19
N LEU A 22 -18.71 -3.45 -7.32
CA LEU A 22 -19.19 -2.26 -8.01
C LEU A 22 -18.76 -0.97 -7.29
N LEU A 23 -18.82 -0.95 -5.96
CA LEU A 23 -18.40 0.18 -5.14
C LEU A 23 -16.90 0.43 -5.26
N THR A 24 -16.07 -0.62 -5.22
CA THR A 24 -14.61 -0.47 -5.34
C THR A 24 -14.18 -0.01 -6.72
N VAL A 25 -14.80 -0.52 -7.79
CA VAL A 25 -14.56 -0.03 -9.16
C VAL A 25 -14.99 1.42 -9.31
N ALA A 26 -16.19 1.77 -8.83
CA ALA A 26 -16.67 3.16 -8.87
C ALA A 26 -15.75 4.10 -8.08
N LEU A 27 -15.33 3.68 -6.88
CA LEU A 27 -14.40 4.43 -6.03
C LEU A 27 -13.03 4.58 -6.71
N PHE A 28 -12.51 3.51 -7.34
CA PHE A 28 -11.25 3.55 -8.07
C PHE A 28 -11.27 4.64 -9.14
N PHE A 29 -12.28 4.65 -10.02
CA PHE A 29 -12.39 5.70 -11.02
C PHE A 29 -12.56 7.08 -10.39
N ALA A 30 -13.43 7.21 -9.37
CA ALA A 30 -13.67 8.48 -8.70
C ALA A 30 -12.42 9.06 -8.00
N VAL A 31 -11.53 8.21 -7.49
CA VAL A 31 -10.27 8.59 -6.85
C VAL A 31 -9.18 8.86 -7.87
N VAL A 32 -9.06 8.06 -8.94
CA VAL A 32 -8.02 8.24 -9.98
C VAL A 32 -8.33 9.44 -10.87
N LEU A 33 -9.60 9.66 -11.23
CA LEU A 33 -10.07 10.70 -12.14
C LEU A 33 -11.03 11.74 -11.49
N PRO A 34 -10.77 12.28 -10.29
CA PRO A 34 -11.64 13.27 -9.67
C PRO A 34 -11.81 14.50 -10.55
N GLY A 35 -13.07 14.82 -10.84
CA GLY A 35 -13.42 16.00 -11.62
C GLY A 35 -13.34 15.85 -13.13
N GLU A 36 -12.91 14.70 -13.64
CA GLU A 36 -12.74 14.43 -15.07
C GLU A 36 -13.80 13.47 -15.64
N ILE A 37 -14.60 12.83 -14.77
CA ILE A 37 -15.59 11.82 -15.18
C ILE A 37 -16.92 12.47 -15.59
N GLY A 38 -17.31 12.22 -16.84
CA GLY A 38 -18.70 12.35 -17.30
C GLY A 38 -19.25 13.78 -17.35
N PRO A 39 -20.58 13.95 -17.15
CA PRO A 39 -21.27 15.24 -17.30
C PRO A 39 -20.89 16.26 -16.20
N PRO A 40 -21.18 17.57 -16.40
CA PRO A 40 -20.74 18.63 -15.48
C PRO A 40 -21.14 18.44 -14.00
N TRP A 41 -22.29 17.83 -13.73
CA TRP A 41 -22.75 17.55 -12.37
C TRP A 41 -21.86 16.51 -11.68
N LEU A 42 -21.45 15.47 -12.40
CA LEU A 42 -20.62 14.38 -11.86
C LEU A 42 -19.19 14.87 -11.61
N ARG A 43 -18.66 15.72 -12.51
CA ARG A 43 -17.38 16.41 -12.29
C ARG A 43 -17.41 17.25 -11.01
N ARG A 44 -18.52 17.95 -10.72
CA ARG A 44 -18.65 18.74 -9.49
C ARG A 44 -18.62 17.87 -8.23
N VAL A 45 -19.27 16.70 -8.27
CA VAL A 45 -19.31 15.75 -7.14
C VAL A 45 -17.95 15.08 -6.91
N THR A 46 -17.22 14.75 -7.97
CA THR A 46 -15.94 14.01 -7.87
C THR A 46 -14.73 14.91 -7.61
N ARG A 47 -14.75 16.19 -8.01
CA ARG A 47 -13.69 17.18 -7.73
C ARG A 47 -13.15 17.19 -6.29
N PRO A 48 -13.99 17.22 -5.23
CA PRO A 48 -13.48 17.25 -3.85
C PRO A 48 -12.67 16.00 -3.48
N LEU A 49 -12.84 14.86 -4.16
CA LEU A 49 -12.08 13.63 -3.90
C LEU A 49 -10.59 13.80 -4.19
N ALA A 50 -10.19 14.78 -5.02
CA ALA A 50 -8.79 15.13 -5.22
C ALA A 50 -8.08 15.53 -3.91
N ALA A 51 -8.82 15.87 -2.86
CA ALA A 51 -8.26 16.14 -1.53
C ALA A 51 -7.50 14.95 -0.93
N VAL A 52 -7.79 13.71 -1.34
CA VAL A 52 -7.07 12.49 -0.88
C VAL A 52 -5.58 12.55 -1.20
N TYR A 53 -5.19 13.25 -2.27
CA TYR A 53 -3.79 13.43 -2.66
C TYR A 53 -3.08 14.50 -1.83
N ARG A 54 -3.77 15.28 -0.99
CA ARG A 54 -3.11 16.27 -0.12
C ARG A 54 -2.33 15.54 0.97
N PRO A 55 -1.04 15.88 1.21
CA PRO A 55 -0.22 15.21 2.22
C PRO A 55 -0.84 15.17 3.62
N ARG A 56 -1.57 16.22 4.02
CA ARG A 56 -2.27 16.26 5.31
C ARG A 56 -3.39 15.23 5.41
N VAL A 57 -4.18 15.07 4.35
CA VAL A 57 -5.29 14.11 4.32
C VAL A 57 -4.73 12.69 4.29
N ALA A 58 -3.71 12.45 3.48
CA ALA A 58 -3.00 11.17 3.44
C ALA A 58 -2.40 10.81 4.80
N ALA A 59 -1.72 11.76 5.48
CA ALA A 59 -1.17 11.53 6.81
C ALA A 59 -2.25 11.18 7.85
N ILE A 60 -3.43 11.82 7.78
CA ILE A 60 -4.56 11.48 8.64
C ILE A 60 -5.08 10.08 8.32
N VAL A 61 -5.25 9.73 7.04
CA VAL A 61 -5.75 8.41 6.61
C VAL A 61 -4.77 7.29 6.98
N PHE A 62 -3.51 7.40 6.59
CA PHE A 62 -2.48 6.41 6.94
C PHE A 62 -2.24 6.35 8.45
N GLY A 63 -2.27 7.50 9.13
CA GLY A 63 -2.17 7.57 10.59
C GLY A 63 -3.34 6.86 11.28
N ALA A 64 -4.57 7.07 10.80
CA ALA A 64 -5.76 6.38 11.31
C ALA A 64 -5.71 4.87 11.03
N LEU A 65 -5.32 4.46 9.82
CA LEU A 65 -5.15 3.04 9.48
C LEU A 65 -4.07 2.38 10.32
N GLY A 66 -2.93 3.03 10.50
CA GLY A 66 -1.84 2.57 11.37
C GLY A 66 -2.28 2.49 12.83
N PHE A 67 -3.02 3.49 13.32
CA PHE A 67 -3.58 3.48 14.66
C PHE A 67 -4.58 2.34 14.88
N LEU A 68 -5.50 2.12 13.94
CA LEU A 68 -6.45 1.00 13.99
C LEU A 68 -5.74 -0.35 13.93
N PHE A 69 -4.67 -0.46 13.16
CA PHE A 69 -3.83 -1.65 13.11
C PHE A 69 -3.14 -1.91 14.47
N VAL A 70 -2.57 -0.86 15.08
CA VAL A 70 -1.99 -0.96 16.43
C VAL A 70 -3.04 -1.34 17.47
N LEU A 71 -4.25 -0.78 17.39
CA LEU A 71 -5.37 -1.18 18.26
C LEU A 71 -5.76 -2.65 18.03
N SER A 72 -5.72 -3.13 16.79
CA SER A 72 -5.99 -4.52 16.46
C SER A 72 -4.93 -5.45 17.05
N CYS A 73 -3.68 -5.00 17.16
CA CYS A 73 -2.63 -5.71 17.90
C CYS A 73 -2.89 -5.83 19.40
N LEU A 74 -3.87 -5.12 19.99
CA LEU A 74 -4.25 -5.39 21.38
C LEU A 74 -5.02 -6.71 21.53
N ASP A 75 -5.57 -7.25 20.44
CA ASP A 75 -6.23 -8.55 20.44
C ASP A 75 -5.22 -9.70 20.30
N ARG A 76 -5.32 -10.69 21.21
CA ARG A 76 -4.40 -11.82 21.25
C ARG A 76 -4.50 -12.70 20.01
N ASN A 77 -5.70 -12.91 19.46
CA ASN A 77 -5.90 -13.72 18.26
C ASN A 77 -5.30 -13.01 17.04
N PHE A 78 -5.46 -11.69 16.95
CA PHE A 78 -4.90 -10.90 15.87
C PHE A 78 -3.36 -10.96 15.84
N ILE A 79 -2.69 -10.76 17.00
CA ILE A 79 -1.22 -10.89 17.08
C ILE A 79 -0.76 -12.30 16.67
N LEU A 80 -1.47 -13.36 17.08
CA LEU A 80 -1.11 -14.73 16.73
C LEU A 80 -1.20 -15.00 15.23
N ILE A 81 -2.03 -14.26 14.49
CA ILE A 81 -2.16 -14.36 13.05
C ILE A 81 -1.11 -13.48 12.37
N VAL A 82 -1.07 -12.19 12.67
CA VAL A 82 -0.18 -11.23 11.99
C VAL A 82 1.29 -11.47 12.31
N GLY A 83 1.60 -11.93 13.53
CA GLY A 83 2.96 -12.25 13.97
C GLY A 83 3.53 -13.54 13.38
N LYS A 84 2.78 -14.29 12.56
CA LYS A 84 3.35 -15.42 11.81
C LYS A 84 4.41 -14.90 10.83
N PRO A 85 5.55 -15.59 10.68
CA PRO A 85 6.65 -15.12 9.83
C PRO A 85 6.24 -14.78 8.38
N ASP A 86 5.30 -15.52 7.80
CA ASP A 86 4.75 -15.26 6.45
C ASP A 86 3.84 -14.04 6.39
N ASN A 87 3.14 -13.74 7.49
CA ASN A 87 2.11 -12.71 7.54
C ASN A 87 2.69 -11.32 7.81
N VAL A 88 3.87 -11.22 8.44
CA VAL A 88 4.52 -9.93 8.69
C VAL A 88 4.88 -9.21 7.37
N PRO A 89 5.54 -9.85 6.38
CA PRO A 89 5.75 -9.25 5.07
C PRO A 89 4.46 -8.87 4.35
N ILE A 90 3.41 -9.71 4.44
CA ILE A 90 2.10 -9.43 3.81
C ILE A 90 1.49 -8.16 4.41
N ALA A 91 1.47 -8.05 5.74
CA ALA A 91 0.95 -6.88 6.44
C ALA A 91 1.74 -5.62 6.05
N ALA A 92 3.08 -5.70 6.04
CA ALA A 92 3.93 -4.59 5.62
C ALA A 92 3.66 -4.18 4.16
N MET A 93 3.52 -5.15 3.25
CA MET A 93 3.26 -4.91 1.83
C MET A 93 1.94 -4.16 1.60
N ILE A 94 0.88 -4.46 2.36
CA ILE A 94 -0.40 -3.74 2.25
C ILE A 94 -0.19 -2.23 2.52
N PHE A 95 0.55 -1.88 3.56
CA PHE A 95 0.84 -0.47 3.87
C PHE A 95 1.79 0.16 2.85
N LEU A 96 2.86 -0.55 2.46
CA LEU A 96 3.85 -0.04 1.51
C LEU A 96 3.23 0.19 0.13
N VAL A 97 2.46 -0.78 -0.39
CA VAL A 97 1.78 -0.64 -1.68
C VAL A 97 0.80 0.53 -1.63
N GLY A 98 -0.01 0.63 -0.57
CA GLY A 98 -0.92 1.77 -0.40
C GLY A 98 -0.19 3.12 -0.39
N PHE A 99 0.92 3.21 0.36
CA PHE A 99 1.74 4.42 0.44
C PHE A 99 2.40 4.78 -0.88
N PHE A 100 3.07 3.83 -1.55
CA PHE A 100 3.78 4.11 -2.80
C PHE A 100 2.83 4.39 -3.97
N VAL A 101 1.67 3.74 -4.02
CA VAL A 101 0.62 4.08 -4.98
C VAL A 101 0.12 5.50 -4.74
N TRP A 102 -0.15 5.87 -3.48
CA TRP A 102 -0.52 7.24 -3.15
C TRP A 102 0.57 8.25 -3.53
N LEU A 103 1.85 7.95 -3.21
CA LEU A 103 2.99 8.81 -3.51
C LEU A 103 3.14 9.03 -5.03
N ALA A 104 3.01 7.97 -5.82
CA ALA A 104 3.08 8.04 -7.28
C ALA A 104 1.96 8.92 -7.85
N LEU A 105 0.72 8.74 -7.37
CA LEU A 105 -0.42 9.55 -7.81
C LEU A 105 -0.32 11.00 -7.35
N TYR A 106 0.21 11.25 -6.14
CA TYR A 106 0.51 12.59 -5.66
C TYR A 106 1.52 13.31 -6.57
N GLN A 107 2.63 12.65 -6.92
CA GLN A 107 3.64 13.20 -7.83
C GLN A 107 3.07 13.46 -9.23
N ALA A 108 2.28 12.53 -9.77
CA ALA A 108 1.60 12.70 -11.06
C ALA A 108 0.70 13.96 -11.07
N ARG A 109 -0.09 14.15 -10.01
CA ARG A 109 -0.98 15.32 -9.88
C ARG A 109 -0.23 16.64 -9.76
N GLU A 110 0.86 16.65 -9.00
CA GLU A 110 1.71 17.83 -8.88
C GLU A 110 2.35 18.18 -10.24
N ASN A 111 2.78 17.17 -10.99
CA ASN A 111 3.32 17.35 -12.34
C ASN A 111 2.26 17.84 -13.36
N ASP A 112 1.02 17.37 -13.28
CA ASP A 112 -0.09 17.90 -14.07
C ASP A 112 -0.33 19.39 -13.75
N ALA A 113 -0.35 19.75 -12.46
CA ALA A 113 -0.51 21.13 -12.02
C ALA A 113 0.63 22.04 -12.49
N ARG A 114 1.88 21.54 -12.47
CA ARG A 114 3.04 22.26 -13.00
C ARG A 114 2.95 22.46 -14.51
N THR A 115 2.58 21.42 -15.24
CA THR A 115 2.43 21.47 -16.70
C THR A 115 1.36 22.48 -17.08
N ALA A 116 0.22 22.50 -16.39
CA ALA A 116 -0.82 23.49 -16.57
C ALA A 116 -0.36 24.93 -16.24
N ALA A 117 0.56 25.08 -15.29
CA ALA A 117 1.19 26.36 -14.96
C ALA A 117 2.39 26.72 -15.86
N GLY A 118 2.69 25.93 -16.90
CA GLY A 118 3.83 26.14 -17.79
C GLY A 118 5.20 25.93 -17.13
N ARG A 119 5.26 25.26 -15.98
CA ARG A 119 6.49 24.98 -15.24
C ARG A 119 7.10 23.65 -15.67
N PRO A 120 8.43 23.46 -15.57
CA PRO A 120 9.04 22.15 -15.75
C PRO A 120 8.52 21.16 -14.69
N LEU A 121 8.54 19.86 -15.04
CA LEU A 121 8.21 18.76 -14.13
C LEU A 121 9.15 18.75 -12.91
N LEU A 122 8.71 18.14 -11.79
CA LEU A 122 9.52 18.05 -10.56
C LEU A 122 10.93 17.50 -10.86
N GLU A 123 10.94 16.39 -11.59
CA GLU A 123 12.11 15.58 -11.90
C GLU A 123 13.08 16.35 -12.80
N LYS A 124 12.55 17.27 -13.61
CA LYS A 124 13.32 18.14 -14.50
C LYS A 124 13.91 19.34 -13.76
N GLN A 125 13.31 19.78 -12.64
CA GLN A 125 13.92 20.80 -11.78
C GLN A 125 15.13 20.24 -11.03
N GLU A 126 15.03 19.00 -10.53
CA GLU A 126 16.18 18.30 -9.92
C GLU A 126 17.24 17.94 -10.97
N SER A 127 16.84 17.57 -12.19
CA SER A 127 17.76 17.40 -13.32
C SER A 127 18.30 18.72 -13.91
N GLY A 128 18.11 19.84 -13.20
CA GLY A 128 18.82 21.09 -13.47
C GLY A 128 20.33 20.97 -13.22
N ASP A 129 20.77 19.93 -12.53
CA ASP A 129 22.17 19.57 -12.40
C ASP A 129 22.71 18.88 -13.66
N PRO A 130 23.97 19.15 -14.06
CA PRO A 130 24.64 18.36 -15.08
C PRO A 130 24.60 16.89 -14.65
N LYS A 131 24.29 15.99 -15.59
CA LYS A 131 24.33 14.53 -15.38
C LYS A 131 25.56 14.19 -14.53
N VAL A 132 25.31 13.69 -13.32
CA VAL A 132 26.38 13.32 -12.38
C VAL A 132 27.11 12.09 -12.90
N MET A 133 28.39 11.99 -12.53
CA MET A 133 29.20 10.87 -12.97
C MET A 133 28.79 9.61 -12.20
N VAL A 134 28.61 8.49 -12.89
CA VAL A 134 28.27 7.20 -12.25
C VAL A 134 29.27 6.86 -11.14
N TRP A 135 30.55 7.11 -11.42
CA TRP A 135 31.61 7.07 -10.45
C TRP A 135 32.06 8.50 -10.10
N PRO A 136 32.17 8.87 -8.82
CA PRO A 136 31.92 8.05 -7.63
C PRO A 136 30.48 8.12 -7.10
N ASP A 137 29.67 9.05 -7.62
CA ASP A 137 28.45 9.53 -6.96
C ASP A 137 27.37 8.44 -6.83
N LEU A 138 27.10 7.70 -7.92
CA LEU A 138 26.12 6.61 -7.89
C LEU A 138 26.65 5.40 -7.11
N VAL A 139 27.89 4.98 -7.40
CA VAL A 139 28.47 3.76 -6.80
C VAL A 139 28.59 3.85 -5.28
N TYR A 140 28.97 5.02 -4.73
CA TYR A 140 29.02 5.21 -3.27
C TYR A 140 27.65 5.13 -2.63
N THR A 141 26.63 5.71 -3.26
CA THR A 141 25.26 5.66 -2.78
C THR A 141 24.71 4.23 -2.82
N GLU A 142 24.93 3.50 -3.92
CA GLU A 142 24.53 2.09 -4.05
C GLU A 142 25.22 1.20 -3.03
N PHE A 143 26.52 1.38 -2.81
CA PHE A 143 27.26 0.63 -1.80
C PHE A 143 26.72 0.87 -0.39
N LEU A 144 26.41 2.13 -0.05
CA LEU A 144 25.77 2.45 1.23
C LEU A 144 24.40 1.79 1.37
N CYS A 145 23.57 1.85 0.33
CA CYS A 145 22.27 1.17 0.29
C CYS A 145 22.42 -0.35 0.47
N MET A 146 23.40 -0.99 -0.17
CA MET A 146 23.67 -2.43 0.00
C MET A 146 24.07 -2.77 1.44
N ILE A 147 24.90 -1.95 2.09
CA ILE A 147 25.26 -2.16 3.50
C ILE A 147 24.02 -2.05 4.39
N LEU A 148 23.24 -0.98 4.23
CA LEU A 148 22.02 -0.76 5.02
C LEU A 148 21.02 -1.89 4.84
N TRP A 149 20.83 -2.36 3.60
CA TRP A 149 19.93 -3.47 3.31
C TRP A 149 20.43 -4.80 3.86
N THR A 150 21.74 -5.03 3.84
CA THR A 150 22.34 -6.22 4.44
C THR A 150 22.12 -6.24 5.96
N ILE A 151 22.37 -5.11 6.64
CA ILE A 151 22.11 -4.96 8.08
C ILE A 151 20.63 -5.21 8.39
N PHE A 152 19.74 -4.61 7.60
CA PHE A 152 18.30 -4.80 7.73
C PHE A 152 17.91 -6.28 7.60
N LEU A 153 18.37 -6.97 6.55
CA LEU A 153 18.05 -8.38 6.33
C LEU A 153 18.62 -9.29 7.42
N ILE A 154 19.81 -9.00 7.94
CA ILE A 154 20.39 -9.72 9.08
C ILE A 154 19.51 -9.54 10.32
N ALA A 155 19.16 -8.30 10.67
CA ALA A 155 18.30 -8.02 11.81
C ALA A 155 16.94 -8.71 11.67
N TRP A 156 16.35 -8.67 10.48
CA TRP A 156 15.10 -9.36 10.17
C TRP A 156 15.21 -10.87 10.36
N SER A 157 16.31 -11.48 9.91
CA SER A 157 16.54 -12.93 10.02
C SER A 157 16.64 -13.44 11.47
N ILE A 158 17.08 -12.57 12.39
CA ILE A 158 17.17 -12.86 13.83
C ILE A 158 15.78 -12.77 14.48
N LEU A 159 15.00 -11.75 14.10
CA LEU A 159 13.70 -11.47 14.72
C LEU A 159 12.58 -12.40 14.23
N LEU A 160 12.61 -12.77 12.95
CA LEU A 160 11.58 -13.58 12.31
C LEU A 160 12.24 -14.77 11.61
N LYS A 161 11.86 -15.98 12.04
CA LYS A 161 12.35 -17.21 11.41
C LYS A 161 11.98 -17.21 9.92
N ALA A 162 12.95 -17.53 9.07
CA ALA A 162 12.73 -17.54 7.63
C ALA A 162 11.55 -18.47 7.26
N PRO A 163 10.63 -18.03 6.39
CA PRO A 163 9.46 -18.79 5.96
C PRO A 163 9.77 -19.95 5.01
N ILE A 164 10.99 -20.49 5.05
CA ILE A 164 11.43 -21.57 4.17
C ILE A 164 11.06 -22.89 4.83
N GLU A 165 10.25 -23.71 4.15
CA GLU A 165 9.84 -25.02 4.64
C GLU A 165 10.98 -26.05 4.62
N GLU A 166 10.81 -27.11 5.41
CA GLU A 166 11.70 -28.28 5.42
C GLU A 166 11.68 -29.01 4.06
N PRO A 167 12.72 -29.82 3.73
CA PRO A 167 12.71 -30.64 2.53
C PRO A 167 11.44 -31.48 2.39
N ALA A 168 10.92 -31.59 1.17
CA ALA A 168 9.65 -32.24 0.89
C ALA A 168 9.61 -33.69 1.43
N ASN A 169 8.56 -34.01 2.17
CA ASN A 169 8.30 -35.35 2.69
C ASN A 169 7.07 -35.95 2.00
N PRO A 170 7.22 -36.97 1.14
CA PRO A 170 6.09 -37.60 0.44
C PRO A 170 5.05 -38.23 1.37
N ALA A 171 5.41 -38.55 2.61
CA ALA A 171 4.52 -39.18 3.59
C ALA A 171 3.76 -38.16 4.47
N LYS A 172 4.04 -36.86 4.34
CA LYS A 172 3.42 -35.81 5.15
C LYS A 172 3.00 -34.63 4.29
N THR A 173 1.69 -34.47 4.12
CA THR A 173 1.13 -33.26 3.52
C THR A 173 1.23 -32.09 4.52
N PRO A 174 1.90 -30.98 4.18
CA PRO A 174 1.96 -29.81 5.05
C PRO A 174 0.57 -29.18 5.20
N ASN A 175 0.23 -28.75 6.42
CA ASN A 175 -1.00 -28.02 6.73
C ASN A 175 -0.62 -26.76 7.53
N PRO A 176 -0.83 -25.54 6.99
CA PRO A 176 -1.53 -25.21 5.75
C PRO A 176 -0.67 -25.38 4.48
N SER A 177 -1.26 -25.85 3.38
CA SER A 177 -0.58 -26.04 2.08
C SER A 177 -0.63 -24.78 1.20
N LYS A 178 -0.41 -23.60 1.78
CA LYS A 178 -0.38 -22.33 1.03
C LYS A 178 1.05 -22.08 0.53
N ALA A 179 1.21 -21.54 -0.67
CA ALA A 179 2.55 -21.19 -1.16
C ALA A 179 3.04 -19.91 -0.48
N PRO A 180 4.34 -19.62 -0.58
CA PRO A 180 4.94 -18.46 0.03
C PRO A 180 4.25 -17.15 -0.37
N TRP A 181 4.38 -16.15 0.50
CA TRP A 181 3.72 -14.84 0.39
C TRP A 181 3.98 -14.12 -0.94
N TYR A 182 5.11 -14.35 -1.60
CA TYR A 182 5.43 -13.77 -2.92
C TYR A 182 4.65 -14.42 -4.08
N PHE A 183 3.93 -15.52 -3.84
CA PHE A 183 3.00 -16.15 -4.77
C PHE A 183 1.54 -16.02 -4.38
N LEU A 184 1.22 -15.41 -3.23
CA LEU A 184 -0.14 -15.35 -2.68
C LEU A 184 -1.18 -14.82 -3.69
N GLY A 185 -0.82 -13.82 -4.51
CA GLY A 185 -1.72 -13.26 -5.53
C GLY A 185 -2.04 -14.18 -6.72
N LEU A 186 -1.30 -15.29 -6.90
CA LEU A 186 -1.59 -16.33 -7.89
C LEU A 186 -2.35 -17.52 -7.30
N GLN A 187 -2.52 -17.55 -5.98
CA GLN A 187 -3.07 -18.72 -5.27
C GLN A 187 -4.53 -18.57 -4.84
N GLU A 188 -5.04 -17.33 -4.81
CA GLU A 188 -6.46 -17.04 -4.57
C GLU A 188 -7.23 -16.92 -5.89
#